data_AF-A0A7W0FCT7-F1
#
_entry.id   AF-A0A7W0FCT7-F1
#
_cell.length_a   1.000
_cell.length_b   1.000
_cell.length_c   1.000
_cell.angle_alpha   90.00
_cell.angle_beta   90.00
_cell.angle_gamma   90.00
#
_symmetry.space_group_name_H-M   'P 1'
#
loop_
_entity.id
_entity.type
_entity.pdbx_description
1 polymer ?
#
loop_
_entity_poly.entity_id
_entity_poly.type
_entity_poly.pdbx_seq_one_letter_code
_entity_poly.pdbx_strand_id
1 'polypeptide(L)'
;MKKLMILIMAVFLGSCATVSIENMQKATAHYKLGVSYYGENNIQKAFVEFRKAFELNPEDKDVLNMTGIIYLLHYDDFPKAIDFFQKAVSVNPDFSEAHNNLGFAYEKSRKFNEAIDSYKKALSNLLYMTPEKAYNSLGRVYYRLGKYDEAIDAYKNSLKRMPELYISYYGLALCYNEKGRYGDASLAITKAIEMDPLYKGSKSKAVNDLSQRKLNARGEDEKDIADYLEILKY
;
A
#
# COMPACT_ATOMS: atom_id res chain seq x y z
N MET A 1 22.78 25.11 -68.73
CA MET A 1 23.21 25.85 -67.52
C MET A 1 22.12 25.67 -66.47
N LYS A 2 22.19 24.60 -65.66
CA LYS A 2 22.66 24.60 -64.25
C LYS A 2 21.91 25.56 -63.32
N LYS A 3 21.01 25.00 -62.49
CA LYS A 3 20.73 25.22 -61.05
C LYS A 3 19.35 24.56 -60.78
N LEU A 4 19.22 23.34 -60.28
CA LEU A 4 19.54 22.83 -58.93
C LEU A 4 19.01 23.73 -57.80
N MET A 5 17.89 23.37 -57.18
CA MET A 5 17.80 23.15 -55.71
C MET A 5 16.38 22.76 -55.23
N ILE A 6 16.29 21.51 -54.77
CA ILE A 6 15.80 21.07 -53.45
C ILE A 6 14.30 21.19 -53.09
N LEU A 7 13.70 20.01 -53.06
CA LEU A 7 12.57 19.47 -52.30
C LEU A 7 12.49 19.92 -50.83
N ILE A 8 11.30 20.32 -50.35
CA ILE A 8 10.86 20.00 -48.97
C ILE A 8 9.35 19.69 -49.00
N MET A 9 9.02 18.40 -49.16
CA MET A 9 7.79 17.85 -48.58
C MET A 9 8.01 17.80 -47.07
N ALA A 10 7.35 18.68 -46.32
CA ALA A 10 7.29 18.56 -44.87
C ALA A 10 6.29 17.46 -44.51
N VAL A 11 6.77 16.22 -44.50
CA VAL A 11 6.17 15.15 -43.70
C VAL A 11 6.60 15.41 -42.26
N PHE A 12 5.71 15.97 -41.44
CA PHE A 12 5.81 15.80 -39.99
C PHE A 12 4.65 14.92 -39.53
N LEU A 13 4.88 13.62 -39.68
CA LEU A 13 4.33 12.61 -38.79
C LEU A 13 4.99 12.82 -37.42
N GLY A 14 4.19 13.11 -36.40
CA GLY A 14 4.66 13.39 -35.05
C GLY A 14 3.51 13.67 -34.09
N SER A 15 2.53 12.78 -34.07
CA SER A 15 1.55 12.67 -32.98
C SER A 15 2.25 12.24 -31.69
N CYS A 16 1.79 12.79 -30.55
CA CYS A 16 2.14 12.45 -29.17
C CYS A 16 3.45 13.01 -28.57
N ALA A 17 3.25 13.81 -27.52
CA ALA A 17 4.12 14.04 -26.35
C ALA A 17 5.44 14.81 -26.56
N THR A 18 5.35 16.13 -26.63
CA THR A 18 6.35 16.98 -25.98
C THR A 18 5.64 17.87 -24.97
N VAL A 19 5.49 17.38 -23.74
CA VAL A 19 5.13 18.25 -22.61
C VAL A 19 6.22 19.34 -22.54
N SER A 20 5.83 20.61 -22.62
CA SER A 20 6.80 21.70 -22.57
C SER A 20 7.50 21.74 -21.20
N ILE A 21 8.75 22.21 -21.15
CA ILE A 21 9.48 22.37 -19.88
C ILE A 21 8.67 23.22 -18.87
N GLU A 22 7.97 24.22 -19.38
CA GLU A 22 7.06 25.06 -18.58
C GLU A 22 5.91 24.25 -17.98
N ASN A 23 5.29 23.34 -18.76
CA ASN A 23 4.23 22.46 -18.27
C ASN A 23 4.76 21.50 -17.20
N MET A 24 5.96 20.94 -17.37
CA MET A 24 6.57 20.08 -16.35
C MET A 24 6.84 20.83 -15.04
N GLN A 25 7.30 22.08 -15.10
CA GLN A 25 7.51 22.92 -13.92
C GLN A 25 6.18 23.25 -13.22
N LYS A 26 5.15 23.63 -13.98
CA LYS A 26 3.80 23.87 -13.46
C LYS A 26 3.20 22.61 -12.84
N ALA A 27 3.35 21.45 -13.49
CA ALA A 27 2.91 20.16 -12.95
C ALA A 27 3.59 19.86 -11.62
N THR A 28 4.91 20.06 -11.53
CA THR A 28 5.68 19.87 -10.29
C THR A 28 5.21 20.80 -9.17
N ALA A 29 4.87 22.06 -9.48
CA ALA A 29 4.34 23.00 -8.49
C ALA A 29 2.98 22.55 -7.95
N HIS A 30 2.05 22.16 -8.84
CA HIS A 30 0.76 21.60 -8.46
C HIS A 30 0.91 20.31 -7.64
N TYR A 31 1.80 19.41 -8.03
CA TYR A 31 2.10 18.20 -7.27
C TYR A 31 2.56 18.51 -5.84
N LYS A 32 3.54 19.42 -5.68
CA LYS A 32 4.04 19.82 -4.35
C LYS A 32 2.95 20.45 -3.48
N LEU A 33 2.11 21.29 -4.08
CA LEU A 33 0.98 21.90 -3.36
C LEU A 33 -0.06 20.84 -2.95
N GLY A 34 -0.34 19.87 -3.82
CA GLY A 34 -1.20 18.73 -3.52
C GLY A 34 -0.67 17.89 -2.36
N VAL A 35 0.63 17.60 -2.32
CA VAL A 35 1.28 16.89 -1.20
C VAL A 35 1.16 17.69 0.10
N SER A 36 1.35 19.02 0.06
CA SER A 36 1.17 19.89 1.23
C SER A 36 -0.26 19.80 1.78
N TYR A 37 -1.27 19.97 0.91
CA TYR A 37 -2.67 19.85 1.31
C TYR A 37 -3.03 18.46 1.84
N TYR A 38 -2.45 17.41 1.26
CA TYR A 38 -2.63 16.05 1.75
C TYR A 38 -2.07 15.89 3.17
N GLY A 39 -0.88 16.44 3.45
CA GLY A 39 -0.27 16.47 4.79
C GLY A 39 -1.08 17.25 5.81
N GLU A 40 -1.80 18.29 5.38
CA GLU A 40 -2.77 19.05 6.18
C GLU A 40 -4.15 18.36 6.30
N ASN A 41 -4.30 17.15 5.76
CA ASN A 41 -5.56 16.41 5.68
C ASN A 41 -6.67 17.14 4.89
N ASN A 42 -6.30 18.08 4.00
CA ASN A 42 -7.23 18.77 3.10
C ASN A 42 -7.37 18.00 1.78
N ILE A 43 -8.05 16.87 1.84
CA ILE A 43 -8.12 15.88 0.74
C ILE A 43 -8.72 16.47 -0.54
N GLN A 44 -9.74 17.31 -0.43
CA GLN A 44 -10.38 17.92 -1.60
C GLN A 44 -9.41 18.84 -2.36
N LYS A 45 -8.68 19.71 -1.65
CA LYS A 45 -7.68 20.57 -2.29
C LYS A 45 -6.51 19.75 -2.85
N ALA A 46 -6.05 18.74 -2.11
CA ALA A 46 -5.01 17.84 -2.60
C ALA A 46 -5.40 17.19 -3.93
N PHE A 47 -6.62 16.66 -4.03
CA PHE A 47 -7.13 16.04 -5.24
C PHE A 47 -7.22 17.01 -6.42
N VAL A 48 -7.68 18.24 -6.19
CA VAL A 48 -7.72 19.29 -7.24
C VAL A 48 -6.32 19.59 -7.77
N GLU A 49 -5.34 19.73 -6.89
CA GLU A 49 -3.96 20.03 -7.29
C GLU A 49 -3.28 18.85 -7.99
N PHE A 50 -3.50 17.61 -7.54
CA PHE A 50 -3.02 16.43 -8.27
C PHE A 50 -3.67 16.28 -9.65
N ARG A 51 -4.95 16.62 -9.79
CA ARG A 51 -5.60 16.63 -11.11
C ARG A 51 -4.97 17.64 -12.06
N LYS A 52 -4.67 18.86 -11.61
CA LYS A 52 -3.97 19.86 -12.41
C LYS A 52 -2.56 19.38 -12.80
N ALA A 53 -1.84 18.78 -11.86
CA ALA A 53 -0.53 18.19 -12.13
C ALA A 53 -0.61 17.09 -13.20
N PHE A 54 -1.61 16.21 -13.09
CA PHE A 54 -1.85 15.12 -14.04
C PHE A 54 -2.23 15.64 -15.44
N GLU A 55 -3.08 16.66 -15.54
CA GLU A 55 -3.46 17.28 -16.82
C GLU A 55 -2.25 17.89 -17.55
N LEU A 56 -1.28 18.42 -16.79
CA LEU A 56 -0.05 19.01 -17.33
C LEU A 56 1.03 17.98 -17.64
N ASN A 57 1.12 16.90 -16.86
CA ASN A 57 2.07 15.80 -17.06
C ASN A 57 1.42 14.44 -16.68
N PRO A 58 0.74 13.77 -17.62
CA PRO A 58 0.02 12.52 -17.33
C PRO A 58 0.91 11.32 -17.00
N GLU A 59 2.19 11.39 -17.35
CA GLU A 59 3.18 10.31 -17.15
C GLU A 59 4.05 10.55 -15.90
N ASP A 60 3.68 11.51 -15.04
CA ASP A 60 4.36 11.68 -13.76
C ASP A 60 4.00 10.55 -12.80
N LYS A 61 4.94 9.64 -12.55
CA LYS A 61 4.76 8.49 -11.65
C LYS A 61 4.28 8.88 -10.25
N ASP A 62 4.74 10.01 -9.72
CA ASP A 62 4.47 10.44 -8.35
C ASP A 62 3.05 11.02 -8.25
N VAL A 63 2.63 11.77 -9.26
CA VAL A 63 1.23 12.23 -9.40
C VAL A 63 0.27 11.05 -9.57
N LEU A 64 0.63 10.07 -10.42
CA LEU A 64 -0.17 8.85 -10.62
C LEU A 64 -0.33 8.09 -9.30
N ASN A 65 0.78 7.87 -8.57
CA ASN A 65 0.75 7.18 -7.28
C ASN A 65 -0.06 7.95 -6.22
N MET A 66 0.10 9.27 -6.10
CA MET A 66 -0.69 10.06 -5.15
C MET A 66 -2.18 10.09 -5.50
N THR A 67 -2.53 10.13 -6.78
CA THR A 67 -3.93 10.06 -7.22
C THR A 67 -4.54 8.69 -6.90
N GLY A 68 -3.79 7.61 -7.11
CA GLY A 68 -4.18 6.26 -6.71
C GLY A 68 -4.41 6.15 -5.20
N ILE A 69 -3.54 6.76 -4.38
CA ILE A 69 -3.70 6.80 -2.91
C ILE A 69 -5.01 7.49 -2.51
N ILE A 70 -5.39 8.60 -3.17
CA ILE A 70 -6.65 9.27 -2.87
C ILE A 70 -7.84 8.37 -3.17
N TYR A 71 -7.87 7.71 -4.33
CA TYR A 71 -8.93 6.77 -4.66
C TYR A 71 -8.99 5.60 -3.67
N LEU A 72 -7.83 5.11 -3.23
CA LEU A 72 -7.72 3.97 -2.32
C LEU A 72 -8.17 4.28 -0.89
N LEU A 73 -7.73 5.41 -0.33
CA LEU A 73 -7.88 5.70 1.10
C LEU A 73 -9.02 6.65 1.44
N HIS A 74 -9.52 7.43 0.48
CA HIS A 74 -10.52 8.46 0.74
C HIS A 74 -11.83 8.26 -0.02
N TYR A 75 -11.81 7.52 -1.12
CA TYR A 75 -13.01 7.25 -1.92
C TYR A 75 -13.40 5.76 -1.97
N ASP A 76 -12.59 4.87 -1.37
CA ASP A 76 -12.78 3.42 -1.42
C ASP A 76 -13.02 2.88 -2.85
N ASP A 77 -12.48 3.57 -3.86
CA ASP A 77 -12.61 3.21 -5.28
C ASP A 77 -11.40 2.39 -5.70
N PHE A 78 -11.40 1.12 -5.29
CA PHE A 78 -10.30 0.19 -5.55
C PHE A 78 -10.01 -0.01 -7.05
N PRO A 79 -11.01 -0.11 -7.95
CA PRO A 79 -10.76 -0.19 -9.38
C PRO A 79 -10.00 1.01 -9.95
N LYS A 80 -10.38 2.25 -9.58
CA LYS A 80 -9.61 3.43 -10.02
C LYS A 80 -8.23 3.49 -9.39
N ALA A 81 -8.10 3.15 -8.11
CA ALA A 81 -6.80 3.08 -7.46
C ALA A 81 -5.85 2.12 -8.18
N ILE A 82 -6.34 0.91 -8.53
CA ILE A 82 -5.57 -0.08 -9.31
C ILE A 82 -5.12 0.50 -10.65
N ASP A 83 -6.00 1.15 -11.42
CA ASP A 83 -5.64 1.76 -12.71
C ASP A 83 -4.51 2.79 -12.58
N PHE A 84 -4.61 3.70 -11.59
CA PHE A 84 -3.57 4.70 -11.34
C PHE A 84 -2.24 4.09 -10.89
N PHE A 85 -2.27 3.08 -10.01
CA PHE A 85 -1.04 2.41 -9.59
C PHE A 85 -0.42 1.58 -10.72
N GLN A 86 -1.23 0.91 -11.55
CA GLN A 86 -0.75 0.19 -12.74
C GLN A 86 -0.05 1.14 -13.71
N LYS A 87 -0.59 2.35 -13.93
CA LYS A 87 0.06 3.39 -14.72
C LYS A 87 1.38 3.84 -14.08
N ALA A 88 1.41 4.08 -12.77
CA ALA A 88 2.62 4.49 -12.06
C ALA A 88 3.75 3.46 -12.19
N VAL A 89 3.45 2.16 -12.03
CA VAL A 89 4.46 1.09 -12.20
C VAL A 89 4.79 0.80 -13.66
N SER A 90 3.95 1.22 -14.61
CA SER A 90 4.28 1.14 -16.05
C SER A 90 5.26 2.24 -16.45
N VAL A 91 5.10 3.45 -15.89
CA VAL A 91 6.04 4.57 -16.06
C VAL A 91 7.38 4.25 -15.40
N ASN A 92 7.36 3.72 -14.18
CA ASN A 92 8.56 3.31 -13.47
C ASN A 92 8.40 1.91 -12.86
N PRO A 93 8.92 0.86 -13.54
CA PRO A 93 8.85 -0.52 -13.06
C PRO A 93 9.48 -0.77 -11.69
N ASP A 94 10.47 0.04 -11.28
CA ASP A 94 11.18 -0.11 -10.01
C ASP A 94 10.56 0.69 -8.85
N PHE A 95 9.37 1.28 -9.06
CA PHE A 95 8.69 2.11 -8.07
C PHE A 95 8.04 1.27 -6.97
N SER A 96 8.82 0.92 -5.95
CA SER A 96 8.42 0.02 -4.86
C SER A 96 7.18 0.48 -4.11
N GLU A 97 7.06 1.77 -3.82
CA GLU A 97 5.89 2.33 -3.14
C GLU A 97 4.61 2.11 -3.95
N ALA A 98 4.66 2.32 -5.27
CA ALA A 98 3.52 2.10 -6.15
C ALA A 98 3.17 0.61 -6.26
N HIS A 99 4.16 -0.29 -6.31
CA HIS A 99 3.91 -1.74 -6.24
C HIS A 99 3.28 -2.15 -4.90
N ASN A 100 3.75 -1.62 -3.77
CA ASN A 100 3.14 -1.89 -2.47
C ASN A 100 1.69 -1.40 -2.42
N ASN A 101 1.43 -0.19 -2.92
CA ASN A 101 0.07 0.36 -2.95
C ASN A 101 -0.86 -0.41 -3.90
N LEU A 102 -0.34 -0.84 -5.06
CA LEU A 102 -1.04 -1.72 -5.99
C LEU A 102 -1.41 -3.05 -5.32
N GLY A 103 -0.46 -3.64 -4.59
CA GLY A 103 -0.71 -4.86 -3.82
C GLY A 103 -1.83 -4.67 -2.79
N PHE A 104 -1.85 -3.52 -2.10
CA PHE A 104 -2.89 -3.21 -1.14
C PHE A 104 -4.27 -2.99 -1.79
N ALA A 105 -4.31 -2.33 -2.95
CA ALA A 105 -5.56 -2.16 -3.69
C ALA A 105 -6.12 -3.49 -4.21
N TYR A 106 -5.25 -4.40 -4.66
CA TYR A 106 -5.65 -5.76 -5.02
C TYR A 106 -6.16 -6.56 -3.83
N GLU A 107 -5.49 -6.47 -2.67
CA GLU A 107 -5.94 -7.11 -1.45
C GLU A 107 -7.35 -6.65 -1.05
N LYS A 108 -7.59 -5.33 -1.05
CA LYS A 108 -8.93 -4.77 -0.78
C LYS A 108 -9.99 -5.23 -1.78
N SER A 109 -9.58 -5.54 -3.00
CA SER A 109 -10.43 -6.14 -4.03
C SER A 109 -10.51 -7.68 -3.97
N ARG A 110 -9.95 -8.31 -2.93
CA ARG A 110 -9.80 -9.78 -2.76
C ARG A 110 -9.06 -10.50 -3.90
N LYS A 111 -8.24 -9.77 -4.66
CA LYS A 111 -7.36 -10.27 -5.72
C LYS A 111 -6.01 -10.69 -5.12
N PHE A 112 -6.03 -11.75 -4.33
CA PHE A 112 -4.90 -12.09 -3.45
C PHE A 112 -3.63 -12.51 -4.18
N ASN A 113 -3.73 -13.18 -5.33
CA ASN A 113 -2.54 -13.57 -6.10
C ASN A 113 -1.85 -12.35 -6.71
N GLU A 114 -2.62 -11.43 -7.29
CA GLU A 114 -2.11 -10.17 -7.83
C GLU A 114 -1.51 -9.30 -6.72
N ALA A 115 -2.12 -9.29 -5.53
CA ALA A 115 -1.56 -8.64 -4.35
C ALA A 115 -0.19 -9.20 -3.97
N ILE A 116 -0.04 -10.53 -3.90
CA ILE A 116 1.24 -11.20 -3.61
C ILE A 116 2.30 -10.79 -4.63
N ASP A 117 1.99 -10.84 -5.92
CA ASP A 117 2.94 -10.51 -6.98
C ASP A 117 3.40 -9.05 -6.89
N SER A 118 2.47 -8.13 -6.65
CA SER A 118 2.79 -6.71 -6.45
C SER A 118 3.65 -6.47 -5.21
N TYR A 119 3.35 -7.09 -4.07
CA TYR A 119 4.20 -6.98 -2.88
C TYR A 119 5.61 -7.55 -3.10
N LYS A 120 5.72 -8.69 -3.79
CA LYS A 120 7.02 -9.27 -4.15
C LYS A 120 7.83 -8.36 -5.08
N LYS A 121 7.17 -7.70 -6.05
CA LYS A 121 7.83 -6.70 -6.90
C LYS A 121 8.35 -5.51 -6.08
N ALA A 122 7.56 -4.97 -5.16
CA ALA A 122 8.02 -3.91 -4.25
C ALA A 122 9.27 -4.33 -3.45
N LEU A 123 9.26 -5.57 -2.95
CA LEU A 123 10.35 -6.15 -2.15
C LEU A 123 11.58 -6.56 -2.96
N SER A 124 11.49 -6.64 -4.30
CA SER A 124 12.63 -6.98 -5.16
C SER A 124 13.65 -5.83 -5.26
N ASN A 125 13.22 -4.60 -4.99
CA ASN A 125 14.09 -3.44 -4.94
C ASN A 125 14.72 -3.32 -3.54
N LEU A 126 16.03 -3.54 -3.46
CA LEU A 126 16.80 -3.49 -2.21
C LEU A 126 16.85 -2.10 -1.56
N LEU A 127 16.52 -1.04 -2.30
CA LEU A 127 16.48 0.35 -1.82
C LEU A 127 15.07 0.78 -1.36
N TYR A 128 14.10 -0.13 -1.35
CA TYR A 128 12.78 0.19 -0.83
C TYR A 128 12.88 0.62 0.64
N MET A 129 12.36 1.81 0.94
CA MET A 129 12.53 2.44 2.26
C MET A 129 11.63 1.84 3.35
N THR A 130 10.51 1.23 2.98
CA THR A 130 9.52 0.70 3.94
C THR A 130 9.13 -0.77 3.69
N PRO A 131 10.11 -1.68 3.52
CA PRO A 131 9.85 -3.08 3.16
C PRO A 131 9.07 -3.83 4.24
N GLU A 132 9.14 -3.40 5.50
CA GLU A 132 8.34 -3.94 6.60
C GLU A 132 6.84 -3.89 6.31
N LYS A 133 6.34 -2.81 5.66
CA LYS A 133 4.92 -2.67 5.33
C LYS A 133 4.48 -3.68 4.27
N ALA A 134 5.31 -3.91 3.27
CA ALA A 134 5.05 -4.91 2.23
C ALA A 134 5.14 -6.33 2.79
N TYR A 135 6.13 -6.64 3.63
CA TYR A 135 6.21 -7.94 4.31
C TYR A 135 5.01 -8.20 5.22
N ASN A 136 4.59 -7.21 6.02
CA ASN A 136 3.41 -7.33 6.87
C ASN A 136 2.13 -7.57 6.06
N SER A 137 1.96 -6.88 4.94
CA SER A 137 0.80 -7.06 4.07
C SER A 137 0.83 -8.40 3.34
N LEU A 138 2.01 -8.85 2.89
CA LEU A 138 2.20 -10.17 2.33
C LEU A 138 1.83 -11.27 3.35
N GLY A 139 2.23 -11.10 4.62
CA GLY A 139 1.83 -12.00 5.71
C GLY A 139 0.32 -12.07 5.90
N ARG A 140 -0.36 -10.93 5.86
CA ARG A 140 -1.82 -10.85 5.96
C ARG A 140 -2.50 -11.57 4.81
N VAL A 141 -2.04 -11.36 3.57
CA VAL A 141 -2.59 -12.04 2.39
C VAL A 141 -2.37 -13.55 2.45
N TYR A 142 -1.17 -14.00 2.83
CA TYR A 142 -0.91 -15.43 3.01
C TYR A 142 -1.78 -16.06 4.09
N TYR A 143 -1.98 -15.38 5.23
CA TYR A 143 -2.88 -15.83 6.28
C TYR A 143 -4.32 -15.98 5.74
N ARG A 144 -4.84 -15.01 4.98
CA ARG A 144 -6.16 -15.09 4.35
C ARG A 144 -6.29 -16.25 3.35
N LEU A 145 -5.19 -16.67 2.74
CA LEU A 145 -5.14 -17.85 1.86
C LEU A 145 -4.90 -19.17 2.61
N GLY A 146 -4.80 -19.17 3.94
CA GLY A 146 -4.47 -20.36 4.74
C GLY A 146 -3.01 -20.81 4.64
N LYS A 147 -2.14 -19.99 4.05
CA LYS A 147 -0.70 -20.25 3.87
C LYS A 147 0.08 -19.79 5.10
N TYR A 148 -0.16 -20.45 6.22
CA TYR A 148 0.29 -19.97 7.53
C TYR A 148 1.81 -19.96 7.69
N ASP A 149 2.55 -20.88 7.06
CA ASP A 149 4.02 -20.90 7.16
C ASP A 149 4.63 -19.72 6.39
N GLU A 150 4.16 -19.47 5.16
CA GLU A 150 4.57 -18.29 4.39
C GLU A 150 4.15 -16.98 5.06
N ALA A 151 2.98 -16.96 5.72
CA ALA A 151 2.53 -15.82 6.51
C ALA A 151 3.48 -15.54 7.69
N ILE A 152 3.85 -16.57 8.46
CA ILE A 152 4.80 -16.47 9.57
C ILE A 152 6.14 -15.95 9.09
N ASP A 153 6.66 -16.47 7.98
CA ASP A 153 7.93 -16.01 7.41
C ASP A 153 7.87 -14.55 6.96
N ALA A 154 6.77 -14.13 6.32
CA ALA A 154 6.57 -12.74 5.93
C ALA A 154 6.49 -11.81 7.15
N TYR A 155 5.72 -12.16 8.19
CA TYR A 155 5.67 -11.37 9.43
C TYR A 155 7.00 -11.33 10.17
N LYS A 156 7.77 -12.42 10.20
CA LYS A 156 9.14 -12.42 10.77
C LYS A 156 10.09 -11.53 9.99
N ASN A 157 10.01 -11.52 8.65
CA ASN A 157 10.81 -10.60 7.83
C ASN A 157 10.41 -9.14 8.05
N SER A 158 9.11 -8.86 8.24
CA SER A 158 8.62 -7.54 8.66
C SER A 158 9.28 -7.10 9.98
N LEU A 159 9.23 -7.96 11.00
CA LEU A 159 9.81 -7.69 12.32
C LEU A 159 11.34 -7.64 12.33
N LYS A 160 12.02 -8.30 11.39
CA LYS A 160 13.47 -8.16 11.21
C LYS A 160 13.85 -6.75 10.74
N ARG A 161 12.95 -6.07 10.02
CA ARG A 161 13.14 -4.69 9.53
C ARG A 161 12.68 -3.66 10.56
N MET A 162 11.54 -3.91 11.21
CA MET A 162 10.95 -3.05 12.24
C MET A 162 10.46 -3.91 13.43
N PRO A 163 11.32 -4.16 14.43
CA PRO A 163 11.00 -5.02 15.57
C PRO A 163 9.80 -4.59 16.41
N GLU A 164 9.46 -3.31 16.38
CA GLU A 164 8.37 -2.66 17.12
C GLU A 164 7.03 -2.66 16.38
N LEU A 165 6.95 -3.26 15.19
CA LEU A 165 5.74 -3.25 14.37
C LEU A 165 4.66 -4.20 14.92
N TYR A 166 3.89 -3.71 15.90
CA TYR A 166 2.90 -4.47 16.66
C TYR A 166 1.87 -5.22 15.78
N ILE A 167 1.48 -4.65 14.64
CA ILE A 167 0.54 -5.29 13.69
C ILE A 167 1.07 -6.61 13.12
N SER A 168 2.40 -6.78 12.99
CA SER A 168 2.99 -8.05 12.55
C SER A 168 2.96 -9.11 13.65
N TYR A 169 3.03 -8.72 14.92
CA TYR A 169 2.85 -9.66 16.04
C TYR A 169 1.41 -10.15 16.16
N TYR A 170 0.42 -9.28 15.93
CA TYR A 170 -0.98 -9.72 15.83
C TYR A 170 -1.16 -10.77 14.72
N GLY A 171 -0.58 -10.53 13.54
CA GLY A 171 -0.57 -11.50 12.45
C GLY A 171 0.07 -12.85 12.81
N LEU A 172 1.22 -12.81 13.51
CA LEU A 172 1.87 -14.03 14.03
C LEU A 172 0.98 -14.77 15.03
N ALA A 173 0.30 -14.05 15.92
CA ALA A 173 -0.58 -14.66 16.91
C ALA A 173 -1.70 -15.47 16.24
N LEU A 174 -2.34 -14.90 15.20
CA LEU A 174 -3.35 -15.61 14.41
C LEU A 174 -2.77 -16.84 13.72
N CYS A 175 -1.62 -16.70 13.05
CA CYS A 175 -1.00 -17.82 12.34
C CYS A 175 -0.61 -18.97 13.28
N TYR A 176 -0.05 -18.65 14.45
CA TYR A 176 0.28 -19.66 15.45
C TYR A 176 -0.96 -20.32 16.05
N ASN A 177 -2.03 -19.56 16.27
CA ASN A 177 -3.31 -20.10 16.74
C ASN A 177 -3.90 -21.11 15.76
N GLU A 178 -3.94 -20.77 14.47
CA GLU A 178 -4.41 -21.67 13.40
C GLU A 178 -3.56 -22.95 13.28
N LYS A 179 -2.28 -22.87 13.63
CA LYS A 179 -1.37 -24.03 13.67
C LYS A 179 -1.42 -24.82 14.98
N GLY A 180 -2.29 -24.46 15.93
CA GLY A 180 -2.38 -25.09 17.26
C GLY A 180 -1.17 -24.81 18.18
N ARG A 181 -0.35 -23.82 17.84
CA ARG A 181 0.83 -23.41 18.60
C ARG A 181 0.45 -22.34 19.63
N TYR A 182 -0.42 -22.70 20.56
CA TYR A 182 -1.06 -21.75 21.48
C TYR A 182 -0.08 -20.96 22.36
N GLY A 183 1.02 -21.58 22.80
CA GLY A 183 2.08 -20.88 23.55
C GLY A 183 2.75 -19.78 22.74
N ASP A 184 3.07 -20.06 21.47
CA ASP A 184 3.65 -19.07 20.56
C ASP A 184 2.64 -17.96 20.22
N ALA A 185 1.35 -18.31 20.08
CA ALA A 185 0.28 -17.35 19.87
C ALA A 185 0.13 -16.38 21.05
N SER A 186 0.12 -16.91 22.29
CA SER A 186 0.03 -16.11 23.53
C SER A 186 1.24 -15.17 23.69
N LEU A 187 2.45 -15.66 23.38
CA LEU A 187 3.66 -14.83 23.37
C LEU A 187 3.58 -13.71 22.31
N ALA A 188 3.10 -14.04 21.10
CA ALA A 188 2.99 -13.06 20.02
C ALA A 188 1.96 -11.97 20.33
N ILE A 189 0.76 -12.33 20.82
CA ILE A 189 -0.27 -11.32 21.14
C ILE A 189 0.14 -10.44 22.32
N THR A 190 0.88 -11.00 23.29
CA THR A 190 1.40 -10.24 24.43
C THR A 190 2.38 -9.17 23.94
N LYS A 191 3.32 -9.54 23.06
CA LYS A 191 4.24 -8.57 22.43
C LYS A 191 3.50 -7.52 21.60
N ALA A 192 2.45 -7.92 20.88
CA ALA A 192 1.63 -6.99 20.12
C ALA A 192 1.03 -5.92 21.06
N ILE A 193 0.41 -6.33 22.16
CA ILE A 193 -0.22 -5.43 23.14
C ILE A 193 0.80 -4.54 23.86
N GLU A 194 1.99 -5.06 24.17
CA GLU A 194 3.09 -4.29 24.75
C GLU A 194 3.52 -3.12 23.86
N MET A 195 3.65 -3.37 22.55
CA MET A 195 4.13 -2.40 21.57
C MET A 195 3.03 -1.51 21.00
N ASP A 196 1.77 -1.95 21.05
CA ASP A 196 0.63 -1.19 20.54
C ASP A 196 0.45 0.12 21.34
N PRO A 197 0.58 1.30 20.71
CA PRO A 197 0.42 2.58 21.40
C PRO A 197 -0.96 2.79 22.02
N LEU A 198 -1.98 2.08 21.52
CA LEU A 198 -3.34 2.11 22.07
C LEU A 198 -3.39 1.42 23.43
N TYR A 199 -2.69 0.29 23.59
CA TYR A 199 -2.80 -0.53 24.79
C TYR A 199 -1.63 -0.35 25.76
N LYS A 200 -0.42 -0.07 25.27
CA LYS A 200 0.80 0.17 26.07
C LYS A 200 1.01 -0.94 27.13
N GLY A 201 0.85 -2.20 26.73
CA GLY A 201 0.96 -3.37 27.59
C GLY A 201 -0.28 -3.68 28.44
N SER A 202 -1.32 -2.85 28.43
CA SER A 202 -2.53 -3.09 29.22
C SER A 202 -3.42 -4.17 28.57
N LYS A 203 -3.26 -5.41 29.04
CA LYS A 203 -4.12 -6.55 28.63
C LYS A 203 -5.61 -6.29 28.87
N SER A 204 -5.98 -5.70 30.01
CA SER A 204 -7.38 -5.39 30.31
C SER A 204 -7.99 -4.37 29.35
N LYS A 205 -7.21 -3.34 28.98
CA LYS A 205 -7.62 -2.35 27.97
C LYS A 205 -7.80 -3.01 26.60
N ALA A 206 -6.86 -3.86 26.21
CA ALA A 206 -6.94 -4.62 24.95
C ALA A 206 -8.19 -5.51 24.91
N VAL A 207 -8.43 -6.30 25.95
CA VAL A 207 -9.61 -7.19 26.02
C VAL A 207 -10.91 -6.39 25.94
N ASN A 208 -11.03 -5.26 26.65
CA ASN A 208 -12.24 -4.44 26.60
C ASN A 208 -12.46 -3.86 25.19
N ASP A 209 -11.44 -3.22 24.62
CA ASP A 209 -11.52 -2.63 23.28
C ASP A 209 -11.83 -3.67 22.20
N LEU A 210 -11.12 -4.80 22.19
CA LEU A 210 -11.37 -5.90 21.26
C LEU A 210 -12.78 -6.47 21.40
N SER A 211 -13.29 -6.62 22.64
CA SER A 211 -14.65 -7.06 22.89
C SER A 211 -15.68 -6.11 22.30
N GLN A 212 -15.48 -4.79 22.44
CA GLN A 212 -16.37 -3.79 21.83
C GLN A 212 -16.28 -3.79 20.30
N ARG A 213 -15.07 -3.87 19.74
CA ARG A 213 -14.86 -3.93 18.29
C ARG A 213 -15.51 -5.17 17.68
N LYS A 214 -15.48 -6.32 18.37
CA LYS A 214 -16.14 -7.55 17.92
C LYS A 214 -17.64 -7.37 17.67
N LEU A 215 -18.33 -6.60 18.50
CA LEU A 215 -19.78 -6.37 18.37
C LEU A 215 -20.16 -5.75 17.01
N ASN A 216 -19.27 -4.91 16.47
CA ASN A 216 -19.48 -4.18 15.22
C ASN A 216 -18.78 -4.83 14.01
N ALA A 217 -17.81 -5.71 14.25
CA ALA A 217 -17.08 -6.41 13.21
C ALA A 217 -17.96 -7.48 12.53
N ARG A 218 -17.62 -7.82 11.28
CA ARG A 218 -18.29 -8.87 10.51
C ARG A 218 -17.26 -9.66 9.71
N GLY A 219 -17.58 -10.91 9.39
CA GLY A 219 -16.77 -11.74 8.50
C GLY A 219 -15.37 -12.02 9.06
N GLU A 220 -14.33 -11.82 8.24
CA GLU A 220 -12.93 -12.12 8.61
C GLU A 220 -12.45 -11.29 9.80
N ASP A 221 -12.87 -10.02 9.91
CA ASP A 221 -12.47 -9.15 11.02
C ASP A 221 -13.08 -9.60 12.35
N GLU A 222 -14.32 -10.08 12.33
CA GLU A 222 -14.98 -10.63 13.53
C GLU A 222 -14.27 -11.90 14.00
N LYS A 223 -13.88 -12.77 13.04
CA LYS A 223 -13.11 -13.99 13.32
C LYS A 223 -11.76 -13.65 13.94
N ASP A 224 -10.97 -12.79 13.31
CA ASP A 224 -9.64 -12.42 13.80
C ASP A 224 -9.73 -11.83 15.23
N ILE A 225 -10.72 -10.98 15.51
CA ILE A 225 -10.93 -10.42 16.86
C ILE A 225 -11.35 -11.50 17.86
N ALA A 226 -12.19 -12.44 17.45
CA ALA A 226 -12.56 -13.57 18.30
C ALA A 226 -11.34 -14.42 18.67
N ASP A 227 -10.47 -14.70 17.69
CA ASP A 227 -9.23 -15.46 17.87
C ASP A 227 -8.29 -14.71 18.82
N TYR A 228 -8.12 -13.39 18.67
CA TYR A 228 -7.35 -12.59 19.64
C TYR A 228 -7.89 -12.72 21.07
N LEU A 229 -9.20 -12.60 21.25
CA LEU A 229 -9.82 -12.71 22.58
C LEU A 229 -9.69 -14.13 23.16
N GLU A 230 -9.67 -15.16 22.32
CA GLU A 230 -9.42 -16.54 22.73
C GLU A 230 -7.96 -16.74 23.16
N ILE A 231 -7.01 -16.32 22.33
CA ILE A 231 -5.57 -16.43 22.63
C ILE A 231 -5.24 -15.74 23.96
N LEU A 232 -5.89 -14.60 24.26
CA LEU A 232 -5.68 -13.87 25.51
C LEU A 232 -6.18 -14.60 26.77
N LYS A 233 -6.89 -15.73 26.65
CA LYS A 233 -7.30 -16.56 27.79
C LYS A 233 -6.24 -17.56 28.21
N TYR A 234 -5.34 -17.94 27.31
CA TYR A 234 -4.21 -18.82 27.60
C TYR A 234 -3.07 -18.04 28.26
#